data_AF-A0A1Q7BL87-F1
#
_entry.id   AF-A0A1Q7BL87-F1
#
_cell.length_a   1.000
_cell.length_b   1.000
_cell.length_c   1.000
_cell.angle_alpha   90.00
_cell.angle_beta   90.00
_cell.angle_gamma   90.00
#
_symmetry.space_group_name_H-M   'P 1'
#
loop_
_entity.id
_entity.type
_entity.pdbx_description
1 polymer ?
#
loop_
_entity_poly.entity_id
_entity_poly.type
_entity_poly.pdbx_seq_one_letter_code
_entity_poly.pdbx_strand_id
1 'polypeptide(L)'
;MTNGTDALAAAIRAARAGDLAQLSTLVDWPLSGAPGIAGSLPLVSELDRATGVASGLAELDSAEGNLGLVAELLEPIADRLAVAREIVPAGPEVRAQVLSALQIPEIPAGLTEHQQARLAQLRERAAALRDVYVVRGDHGDQPLAMASDNGRLVLVLD
;
A
#
# COMPACT_ATOMS: atom_id res chain seq x y z
N MET A 1 18.16 -8.82 -9.74
CA MET A 1 17.26 -7.71 -9.35
C MET A 1 16.16 -7.55 -10.40
N THR A 2 15.29 -8.55 -10.51
CA THR A 2 14.29 -8.68 -11.60
C THR A 2 12.84 -8.70 -11.09
N ASN A 3 12.61 -9.01 -9.81
CA ASN A 3 11.29 -9.32 -9.28
C ASN A 3 10.33 -8.12 -9.20
N GLY A 4 10.82 -6.89 -9.00
CA GLY A 4 9.95 -5.72 -8.78
C GLY A 4 9.18 -5.29 -10.04
N THR A 5 9.85 -5.32 -11.20
CA THR A 5 9.22 -5.07 -12.50
C THR A 5 8.24 -6.16 -12.90
N ASP A 6 8.42 -7.41 -12.42
CA ASP A 6 7.53 -8.52 -12.74
C ASP A 6 6.14 -8.33 -12.09
N ALA A 7 6.09 -7.84 -10.84
CA ALA A 7 4.84 -7.53 -10.15
C ALA A 7 4.08 -6.37 -10.82
N LEU A 8 4.80 -5.31 -11.25
CA LEU A 8 4.20 -4.20 -12.00
C LEU A 8 3.62 -4.66 -13.34
N ALA A 9 4.37 -5.49 -14.08
CA ALA A 9 3.89 -6.04 -15.34
C ALA A 9 2.68 -6.97 -15.12
N ALA A 10 2.67 -7.76 -14.04
CA ALA A 10 1.53 -8.60 -13.66
C ALA A 10 0.29 -7.77 -13.30
N ALA A 11 0.48 -6.67 -12.57
CA ALA A 11 -0.62 -5.77 -12.20
C ALA A 11 -1.24 -5.08 -13.40
N ILE A 12 -0.42 -4.61 -14.35
CA ILE A 12 -0.92 -4.04 -15.61
C ILE A 12 -1.69 -5.09 -16.43
N ARG A 13 -1.22 -6.34 -16.47
CA ARG A 13 -1.97 -7.43 -17.14
C ARG A 13 -3.31 -7.71 -16.47
N ALA A 14 -3.34 -7.78 -15.14
CA ALA A 14 -4.56 -8.00 -14.37
C ALA A 14 -5.56 -6.84 -14.59
N ALA A 15 -5.09 -5.60 -14.51
CA ALA A 15 -5.89 -4.41 -14.77
C ALA A 15 -6.48 -4.39 -16.18
N ARG A 16 -5.68 -4.69 -17.21
CA ARG A 16 -6.16 -4.80 -18.61
C ARG A 16 -7.20 -5.89 -18.81
N ALA A 17 -7.15 -6.95 -18.02
CA ALA A 17 -8.12 -8.04 -18.05
C ALA A 17 -9.38 -7.73 -17.21
N GLY A 18 -9.41 -6.62 -16.47
CA GLY A 18 -10.46 -6.35 -15.48
C GLY A 18 -10.42 -7.28 -14.27
N ASP A 19 -9.29 -7.96 -14.02
CA ASP A 19 -9.14 -8.95 -12.97
C ASP A 19 -8.68 -8.28 -11.67
N LEU A 20 -9.62 -7.64 -10.97
CA LEU A 20 -9.34 -6.96 -9.70
C LEU A 20 -8.95 -7.94 -8.59
N ALA A 21 -9.42 -9.18 -8.64
CA ALA A 21 -9.03 -10.21 -7.68
C ALA A 21 -7.55 -10.57 -7.85
N GLN A 22 -7.08 -10.78 -9.08
CA GLN A 22 -5.66 -11.00 -9.32
C GLN A 22 -4.83 -9.76 -8.94
N LEU A 23 -5.31 -8.55 -9.28
CA LEU A 23 -4.62 -7.31 -8.90
C LEU A 23 -4.50 -7.18 -7.37
N SER A 24 -5.55 -7.52 -6.61
CA SER A 24 -5.53 -7.44 -5.15
C SER A 24 -4.50 -8.36 -4.52
N THR A 25 -4.19 -9.50 -5.14
CA THR A 25 -3.11 -10.41 -4.67
C THR A 25 -1.71 -9.88 -4.93
N LEU A 26 -1.54 -8.83 -5.73
CA LEU A 26 -0.22 -8.25 -6.00
C LEU A 26 0.12 -7.10 -5.05
N VAL A 27 -0.83 -6.68 -4.22
CA VAL A 27 -0.69 -5.55 -3.29
C VAL A 27 -0.31 -6.02 -1.90
N ASP A 28 0.62 -5.32 -1.27
CA ASP A 28 0.90 -5.42 0.16
C ASP A 28 -0.09 -4.54 0.93
N TRP A 29 -1.25 -5.10 1.25
CA TRP A 29 -2.30 -4.39 1.98
C TRP A 29 -1.86 -3.89 3.36
N PRO A 30 -1.17 -4.70 4.18
CA PRO A 30 -0.64 -4.22 5.45
C PRO A 30 0.23 -2.97 5.28
N LEU A 31 1.13 -2.94 4.30
CA LEU A 31 2.05 -1.81 4.12
C LEU A 31 1.39 -0.61 3.45
N SER A 32 0.37 -0.82 2.61
CA SER A 32 -0.38 0.25 1.94
C SER A 32 -1.34 0.97 2.89
N GLY A 33 -1.98 0.23 3.82
CA GLY A 33 -2.98 0.79 4.73
C GLY A 33 -2.47 1.25 6.10
N ALA A 34 -1.32 0.72 6.56
CA ALA A 34 -0.78 1.06 7.88
C ALA A 34 -0.50 2.56 8.10
N PRO A 35 -0.04 3.36 7.11
CA PRO A 35 0.10 4.80 7.27
C PRO A 35 -1.22 5.49 7.66
N GLY A 36 -2.34 5.10 7.05
CA GLY A 36 -3.67 5.62 7.36
C GLY A 36 -4.14 5.25 8.76
N ILE A 37 -3.99 3.97 9.16
CA ILE A 37 -4.31 3.52 10.51
C ILE A 37 -3.50 4.31 11.54
N ALA A 38 -2.17 4.31 11.41
CA ALA A 38 -1.28 4.96 12.35
C ALA A 38 -1.45 6.48 12.40
N GLY A 39 -1.68 7.12 11.25
CA GLY A 39 -1.94 8.56 11.14
C GLY A 39 -3.24 9.00 11.81
N SER A 40 -4.23 8.10 11.91
CA SER A 40 -5.50 8.38 12.59
C SER A 40 -5.45 8.24 14.12
N LEU A 41 -4.47 7.49 14.68
CA LEU A 41 -4.42 7.19 16.12
C LEU A 41 -4.40 8.42 17.05
N PRO A 42 -3.72 9.53 16.71
CA PRO A 42 -3.78 10.74 17.53
C PRO A 42 -5.20 11.32 17.64
N LEU A 43 -6.08 11.03 16.69
CA LEU A 43 -7.48 11.50 16.65
C LEU A 43 -8.43 10.59 17.44
N VAL A 44 -8.00 9.37 17.77
CA VAL A 44 -8.78 8.38 18.53
C VAL A 44 -8.46 8.52 20.02
N SER A 45 -9.50 8.38 20.85
CA SER A 45 -9.38 8.37 22.30
C SER A 45 -8.43 7.24 22.73
N GLU A 46 -7.60 7.46 23.75
CA GLU A 46 -6.64 6.43 24.19
C GLU A 46 -7.31 5.10 24.57
N LEU A 47 -8.52 5.17 25.14
CA LEU A 47 -9.31 3.99 25.53
C LEU A 47 -9.78 3.16 24.33
N ASP A 48 -10.00 3.79 23.16
CA ASP A 48 -10.54 3.12 21.98
C ASP A 48 -9.46 2.70 20.97
N ARG A 49 -8.24 3.22 21.10
CA ARG A 49 -7.13 2.96 20.15
C ARG A 49 -6.88 1.48 19.92
N ALA A 50 -6.83 0.68 20.99
CA ALA A 50 -6.59 -0.76 20.88
C ALA A 50 -7.67 -1.47 20.04
N THR A 51 -8.94 -1.11 20.22
CA THR A 51 -10.05 -1.67 19.44
C THR A 51 -9.99 -1.22 17.98
N GLY A 52 -9.77 0.08 17.75
CA GLY A 52 -9.65 0.64 16.41
C GLY A 52 -8.50 0.01 15.61
N VAL A 53 -7.32 -0.12 16.22
CA VAL A 53 -6.17 -0.79 15.59
C VAL A 53 -6.42 -2.27 15.35
N ALA A 54 -7.08 -2.97 16.29
CA ALA A 54 -7.42 -4.38 16.08
C ALA A 54 -8.31 -4.56 14.84
N SER A 55 -9.35 -3.73 14.69
CA SER A 55 -10.23 -3.76 13.51
C SER A 55 -9.44 -3.47 12.24
N GLY A 56 -8.71 -2.35 12.21
CA GLY A 56 -7.97 -1.95 11.02
C GLY A 56 -6.91 -2.97 10.59
N LEU A 57 -6.13 -3.53 11.53
CA LEU A 57 -5.14 -4.56 11.20
C LEU A 57 -5.81 -5.86 10.70
N ALA A 58 -6.94 -6.25 11.30
CA ALA A 58 -7.69 -7.43 10.84
C ALA A 58 -8.25 -7.24 9.43
N GLU A 59 -8.73 -6.03 9.09
CA GLU A 59 -9.17 -5.69 7.74
C GLU A 59 -8.01 -5.75 6.74
N LEU A 60 -6.84 -5.21 7.07
CA LEU A 60 -5.65 -5.27 6.18
C LEU A 60 -5.15 -6.70 5.98
N ASP A 61 -5.14 -7.52 7.03
CA ASP A 61 -4.74 -8.94 6.92
C ASP A 61 -5.79 -9.76 6.12
N SER A 62 -7.06 -9.33 6.09
CA SER A 62 -8.14 -9.97 5.32
C SER A 62 -8.30 -9.43 3.90
N ALA A 63 -7.72 -8.28 3.59
CA ALA A 63 -7.81 -7.61 2.29
C ALA A 63 -7.25 -8.49 1.16
N GLU A 64 -6.22 -9.27 1.45
CA GLU A 64 -5.74 -10.32 0.56
C GLU A 64 -6.76 -11.46 0.46
N GLY A 65 -7.58 -11.44 -0.61
CA GLY A 65 -8.59 -12.45 -0.89
C GLY A 65 -10.03 -12.02 -0.54
N ASN A 66 -10.22 -10.82 0.01
CA ASN A 66 -11.54 -10.22 0.19
C ASN A 66 -11.70 -8.98 -0.69
N LEU A 67 -12.02 -9.20 -1.97
CA LEU A 67 -12.18 -8.13 -2.94
C LEU A 67 -13.25 -7.10 -2.51
N GLY A 68 -14.27 -7.52 -1.75
CA GLY A 68 -15.30 -6.61 -1.24
C GLY A 68 -14.78 -5.52 -0.30
N LEU A 69 -13.61 -5.71 0.32
CA LEU A 69 -12.98 -4.69 1.19
C LEU A 69 -12.14 -3.68 0.40
N VAL A 70 -11.69 -4.03 -0.81
CA VAL A 70 -10.66 -3.27 -1.54
C VAL A 70 -11.06 -2.85 -2.95
N ALA A 71 -12.19 -3.32 -3.47
CA ALA A 71 -12.62 -3.04 -4.84
C ALA A 71 -12.70 -1.53 -5.13
N GLU A 72 -13.38 -0.77 -4.27
CA GLU A 72 -13.53 0.68 -4.45
C GLU A 72 -12.19 1.44 -4.45
N LEU A 73 -11.21 0.96 -3.67
CA LEU A 73 -9.86 1.52 -3.64
C LEU A 73 -9.04 1.12 -4.88
N LEU A 74 -9.25 -0.11 -5.38
CA LEU A 74 -8.51 -0.64 -6.51
C LEU A 74 -9.03 -0.17 -7.86
N GLU A 75 -10.32 0.09 -8.01
CA GLU A 75 -10.93 0.45 -9.30
C GLU A 75 -10.25 1.66 -9.96
N PRO A 76 -10.03 2.81 -9.29
CA PRO A 76 -9.34 3.95 -9.89
C PRO A 76 -7.89 3.64 -10.28
N ILE A 77 -7.22 2.77 -9.51
CA ILE A 77 -5.84 2.37 -9.76
C ILE A 77 -5.80 1.42 -10.96
N ALA A 78 -6.69 0.44 -11.01
CA ALA A 78 -6.84 -0.49 -12.12
C ALA A 78 -7.12 0.25 -13.43
N ASP A 79 -7.99 1.27 -13.42
CA ASP A 79 -8.29 2.09 -14.59
C ASP A 79 -7.05 2.78 -15.16
N ARG A 80 -6.17 3.32 -14.29
CA ARG A 80 -4.90 3.91 -14.71
C ARG A 80 -3.92 2.88 -15.24
N LEU A 81 -3.83 1.72 -14.58
CA LEU A 81 -2.95 0.62 -14.97
C LEU A 81 -3.38 -0.05 -16.28
N ALA A 82 -4.68 -0.12 -16.57
CA ALA A 82 -5.21 -0.74 -17.77
C ALA A 82 -4.71 0.00 -19.04
N VAL A 83 -4.63 1.33 -18.97
CA VAL A 83 -4.16 2.20 -20.05
C VAL A 83 -2.67 2.55 -19.96
N ALA A 84 -1.90 1.81 -19.15
CA ALA A 84 -0.46 2.00 -19.02
C ALA A 84 0.26 1.84 -20.36
N ARG A 85 1.15 2.77 -20.69
CA ARG A 85 2.00 2.76 -21.88
C ARG A 85 3.46 2.49 -21.54
N GLU A 86 3.93 3.02 -20.42
CA GLU A 86 5.31 2.86 -19.96
C GLU A 86 5.40 2.74 -18.45
N ILE A 87 6.49 2.11 -17.99
CA ILE A 87 6.89 2.01 -16.59
C ILE A 87 8.28 2.61 -16.51
N VAL A 88 8.45 3.62 -15.67
CA VAL A 88 9.74 4.27 -15.47
C VAL A 88 10.05 4.39 -13.98
N PRO A 89 11.32 4.35 -13.55
CA PRO A 89 11.69 4.73 -12.20
C PRO A 89 11.20 6.15 -11.89
N ALA A 90 10.68 6.37 -10.68
CA ALA A 90 10.21 7.69 -10.27
C ALA A 90 11.38 8.69 -10.18
N GLY A 91 11.13 9.93 -10.61
CA GLY A 91 12.04 11.04 -10.36
C GLY A 91 12.20 11.34 -8.87
N PRO A 92 13.25 12.08 -8.45
CA PRO A 92 13.56 12.31 -7.04
C PRO A 92 12.40 12.90 -6.23
N GLU A 93 11.65 13.84 -6.80
CA GLU A 93 10.53 14.52 -6.14
C GLU A 93 9.35 13.57 -5.90
N VAL A 94 8.86 12.90 -6.95
CA VAL A 94 7.77 11.91 -6.85
C VAL A 94 8.15 10.78 -5.90
N ARG A 95 9.40 10.28 -5.99
CA ARG A 95 9.91 9.27 -5.09
C ARG A 95 9.88 9.73 -3.63
N ALA A 96 10.36 10.95 -3.34
CA ALA A 96 10.35 11.49 -1.99
C ALA A 96 8.91 11.66 -1.46
N GLN A 97 7.99 12.15 -2.29
CA GLN A 97 6.59 12.30 -1.94
C GLN A 97 5.93 10.97 -1.59
N VAL A 98 6.07 9.95 -2.45
CA VAL A 98 5.50 8.61 -2.24
C VAL A 98 6.08 7.96 -0.99
N LEU A 99 7.40 8.00 -0.83
CA LEU A 99 8.04 7.43 0.35
C LEU A 99 7.61 8.16 1.62
N SER A 100 7.41 9.48 1.57
CA SER A 100 6.90 10.26 2.70
C SER A 100 5.46 9.90 3.04
N ALA A 101 4.59 9.70 2.05
CA ALA A 101 3.19 9.31 2.25
C ALA A 101 3.08 7.90 2.87
N LEU A 102 4.04 7.02 2.58
CA LEU A 102 4.10 5.67 3.14
C LEU A 102 4.82 5.58 4.49
N GLN A 103 5.30 6.70 5.05
CA GLN A 103 5.89 6.68 6.38
C GLN A 103 4.82 6.44 7.44
N ILE A 104 5.10 5.47 8.31
CA ILE A 104 4.25 5.20 9.48
C ILE A 104 4.77 6.06 10.64
N PRO A 105 3.96 6.99 11.19
CA PRO A 105 4.37 7.88 12.28
C PRO A 105 4.64 7.13 13.58
N GLU A 106 5.13 7.85 14.59
CA GLU A 106 5.34 7.26 15.91
C GLU A 106 4.00 6.87 16.52
N ILE A 107 3.95 5.68 17.13
CA ILE A 107 2.71 5.09 17.59
C ILE A 107 2.44 5.57 19.02
N PRO A 108 1.29 6.23 19.29
CA PRO A 108 0.98 6.74 20.62
C PRO A 108 0.62 5.59 21.59
N ALA A 109 0.61 5.89 22.89
CA ALA A 109 0.17 4.94 23.93
C ALA A 109 -1.30 4.51 23.76
N GLY A 110 -1.70 3.46 24.49
CA GLY A 110 -3.06 2.91 24.44
C GLY A 110 -3.24 1.70 23.52
N LEU A 111 -2.14 1.07 23.10
CA LEU A 111 -2.15 -0.19 22.34
C LEU A 111 -1.61 -1.34 23.16
N THR A 112 -2.05 -2.55 22.84
CA THR A 112 -1.47 -3.79 23.40
C THR A 112 -0.05 -4.01 22.88
N GLU A 113 0.78 -4.77 23.61
CA GLU A 113 2.16 -5.08 23.20
C GLU A 113 2.22 -5.72 21.81
N HIS A 114 1.27 -6.62 21.51
CA HIS A 114 1.20 -7.27 20.19
C HIS A 114 0.93 -6.27 19.05
N GLN A 115 0.02 -5.33 19.26
CA GLN A 115 -0.30 -4.29 18.28
C GLN A 115 0.87 -3.33 18.08
N GLN A 116 1.54 -2.94 19.16
CA GLN A 116 2.74 -2.11 19.09
C GLN A 116 3.84 -2.81 18.29
N ALA A 117 4.09 -4.10 18.56
CA ALA A 117 5.08 -4.89 17.83
C ALA A 117 4.73 -5.01 16.34
N ARG A 118 3.45 -5.25 16.01
CA ARG A 118 2.98 -5.34 14.63
C ARG A 118 3.15 -4.02 13.87
N LEU A 119 2.77 -2.90 14.46
CA LEU A 119 2.96 -1.58 13.83
C LEU A 119 4.43 -1.18 13.75
N ALA A 120 5.25 -1.54 14.74
CA ALA A 120 6.70 -1.34 14.67
C ALA A 120 7.33 -2.13 13.50
N GLN A 121 6.94 -3.39 13.32
CA GLN A 121 7.37 -4.19 12.16
C GLN A 121 6.97 -3.52 10.84
N LEU A 122 5.72 -3.05 10.72
CA LEU A 122 5.27 -2.37 9.51
C LEU A 122 6.03 -1.06 9.28
N ARG A 123 6.32 -0.31 10.34
CA ARG A 123 7.13 0.92 10.28
C ARG A 123 8.55 0.63 9.79
N GLU A 124 9.18 -0.45 10.24
CA GLU A 124 10.50 -0.88 9.74
C GLU A 124 10.44 -1.24 8.25
N ARG A 125 9.41 -1.99 7.83
CA ARG A 125 9.19 -2.32 6.41
C ARG A 125 8.98 -1.07 5.55
N ALA A 126 8.18 -0.12 6.02
CA ALA A 126 7.94 1.15 5.35
C ALA A 126 9.23 1.98 5.22
N ALA A 127 10.02 2.03 6.29
CA ALA A 127 11.32 2.72 6.30
C ALA A 127 12.36 2.05 5.39
N ALA A 128 12.17 0.78 5.02
CA ALA A 128 13.03 0.04 4.08
C ALA A 128 12.65 0.26 2.61
N LEU A 129 11.49 0.88 2.30
CA LEU A 129 11.09 1.16 0.92
C LEU A 129 12.09 2.09 0.23
N ARG A 130 12.53 1.70 -0.97
CA ARG A 130 13.48 2.47 -1.78
C ARG A 130 13.04 2.64 -3.21
N ASP A 131 12.40 1.63 -3.77
CA ASP A 131 12.06 1.58 -5.18
C ASP A 131 10.63 2.09 -5.39
N VAL A 132 10.53 3.13 -6.20
CA VAL A 132 9.26 3.73 -6.62
C VAL A 132 9.29 3.84 -8.13
N TYR A 133 8.23 3.38 -8.76
CA TYR A 133 8.03 3.46 -10.20
C TYR A 133 6.80 4.31 -10.49
N VAL A 134 6.79 4.92 -11.67
CA VAL A 134 5.63 5.61 -12.20
C VAL A 134 5.15 4.82 -13.41
N VAL A 135 3.90 4.37 -13.33
CA VAL A 135 3.19 3.82 -14.47
C VAL A 135 2.48 4.97 -15.16
N ARG A 136 2.83 5.25 -16.42
CA ARG A 136 2.29 6.38 -17.18
C ARG A 136 1.30 5.88 -18.21
N GLY A 137 0.16 6.54 -18.33
CA GLY A 137 -0.91 6.16 -19.24
C GLY A 137 -1.85 7.32 -19.54
N ASP A 138 -2.88 7.03 -20.33
CA ASP A 138 -3.82 8.05 -20.81
C ASP A 138 -4.72 8.63 -19.71
N HIS A 139 -4.86 7.93 -18.59
CA HIS A 139 -5.63 8.37 -17.43
C HIS A 139 -4.75 8.97 -16.31
N GLY A 140 -3.52 9.37 -16.66
CA GLY A 140 -2.56 9.98 -15.76
C GLY A 140 -1.51 9.01 -15.22
N ASP A 141 -0.64 9.56 -14.38
CA ASP A 141 0.49 8.85 -13.79
C ASP A 141 0.05 8.17 -12.49
N GLN A 142 0.40 6.90 -12.33
CA GLN A 142 0.20 6.13 -11.10
C GLN A 142 1.56 5.80 -10.49
N PRO A 143 1.99 6.50 -9.43
CA PRO A 143 3.16 6.10 -8.67
C PRO A 143 2.85 4.85 -7.84
N LEU A 144 3.81 3.94 -7.77
CA LEU A 144 3.75 2.69 -7.02
C LEU A 144 5.10 2.42 -6.37
N ALA A 145 5.09 2.12 -5.07
CA ALA A 145 6.29 1.66 -4.37
C ALA A 145 6.37 0.13 -4.39
N MET A 146 7.58 -0.41 -4.23
CA MET A 146 7.82 -1.86 -4.17
C MET A 146 8.32 -2.27 -2.79
N ALA A 147 7.64 -3.22 -2.18
CA ALA A 147 8.10 -3.85 -0.95
C ALA A 147 9.32 -4.73 -1.23
N SER A 148 10.46 -4.43 -0.58
CA SER A 148 11.75 -5.07 -0.88
C SER A 148 11.83 -6.52 -0.42
N ASP A 149 11.01 -6.91 0.55
CA ASP A 149 11.01 -8.22 1.20
C ASP A 149 10.18 -9.26 0.44
N ASN A 150 9.05 -8.86 -0.15
CA ASN A 150 8.13 -9.77 -0.85
C ASN A 150 7.88 -9.40 -2.33
N GLY A 151 8.39 -8.26 -2.80
CA GLY A 151 8.24 -7.82 -4.19
C GLY A 151 6.82 -7.37 -4.56
N ARG A 152 5.93 -7.15 -3.59
CA ARG A 152 4.55 -6.70 -3.82
C ARG A 152 4.46 -5.19 -3.99
N LEU A 153 3.37 -4.75 -4.62
CA LEU A 153 3.05 -3.34 -4.81
C LEU A 153 2.59 -2.72 -3.49
N VAL A 154 3.09 -1.52 -3.19
CA VAL A 154 2.63 -0.71 -2.08
C VAL A 154 1.95 0.54 -2.65
N LEU A 155 0.69 0.71 -2.30
CA LEU A 155 -0.16 1.78 -2.78
C LEU A 155 -0.15 2.95 -1.80
N VAL A 156 -0.13 4.16 -2.32
CA VAL A 156 -0.55 5.33 -1.55
C VAL A 156 -2.06 5.39 -1.67
N LEU A 157 -2.75 5.27 -0.55
CA LEU A 157 -4.20 5.34 -0.45
C LEU A 157 -4.57 6.75 0.06
N ASP A 158 -5.38 7.46 -0.71
CA ASP A 158 -5.88 8.81 -0.39
C ASP A 158 -7.22 8.75 0.37
#